data_AF-A0A8B2Z461-F1
#
_entry.id   AF-A0A8B2Z461-F1
#
_cell.length_a   1.000
_cell.length_b   1.000
_cell.length_c   1.000
_cell.angle_alpha   90.00
_cell.angle_beta   90.00
_cell.angle_gamma   90.00
#
_symmetry.space_group_name_H-M   'P 1'
#
loop_
_entity.id
_entity.type
_entity.pdbx_description
1 polymer ?
#
loop_
_entity_poly.entity_id
_entity_poly.type
_entity_poly.pdbx_seq_one_letter_code
_entity_poly.pdbx_strand_id
1 'polypeptide(L)' 'MIYQALHLAREGITATGIARICHCSPSSVIRIIDEAIELKSRVARLPENLCFDEFRSVNSTMSFICCDAE' A
#
# COMPACT_ATOMS: atom_id res chain seq x y z
N MET A 1 -9.15 2.34 -16.04
CA MET A 1 -8.91 3.27 -14.91
C MET A 1 -8.04 2.61 -13.84
N ILE A 2 -8.45 1.51 -13.20
CA ILE A 2 -7.61 0.79 -12.20
C ILE A 2 -6.22 0.42 -12.74
N TYR A 3 -6.14 -0.30 -13.87
CA TYR A 3 -4.86 -0.70 -14.47
C TYR A 3 -3.96 0.49 -14.85
N GLN A 4 -4.57 1.60 -15.30
CA GLN A 4 -3.85 2.82 -15.67
C GLN A 4 -3.27 3.50 -14.43
N ALA A 5 -4.05 3.62 -13.35
CA ALA A 5 -3.59 4.21 -12.10
C ALA A 5 -2.43 3.40 -11.49
N LEU A 6 -2.51 2.07 -11.51
CA LEU A 6 -1.44 1.19 -11.03
C LEU A 6 -0.19 1.27 -11.91
N HIS A 7 -0.34 1.38 -13.23
CA HIS A 7 0.79 1.52 -14.15
C HIS A 7 1.54 2.83 -13.89
N LEU A 8 0.83 3.96 -13.85
CA LEU A 8 1.43 5.28 -13.59
C LEU A 8 2.04 5.38 -12.18
N ALA A 9 1.42 4.74 -11.18
CA ALA A 9 2.00 4.67 -9.84
C ALA A 9 3.33 3.91 -9.82
N ARG A 10 3.44 2.83 -10.61
CA ARG A 10 4.71 2.07 -10.77
C ARG A 10 5.78 2.88 -11.49
N GLU A 11 5.40 3.83 -12.32
CA GLU A 11 6.32 4.80 -12.95
C GLU A 11 6.71 5.97 -12.02
N GLY A 12 6.22 5.98 -10.78
CA GLY A 12 6.55 7.01 -9.79
C GLY A 12 5.74 8.30 -9.90
N ILE A 13 4.66 8.31 -10.69
CA ILE A 13 3.79 9.47 -10.80
C ILE A 13 2.99 9.64 -9.49
N THR A 14 2.88 10.88 -9.02
CA THR A 14 2.15 11.20 -7.78
C THR A 14 0.64 10.96 -7.93
N ALA A 15 -0.05 10.65 -6.82
CA ALA A 15 -1.50 10.45 -6.81
C ALA A 15 -2.28 11.65 -7.40
N THR A 16 -1.80 12.88 -7.19
CA THR A 16 -2.38 14.10 -7.79
C THR A 16 -2.15 14.19 -9.30
N GLY A 17 -0.99 13.75 -9.78
CA GLY A 17 -0.72 13.64 -11.23
C GLY A 17 -1.60 12.59 -11.90
N ILE A 18 -1.71 11.41 -11.30
CA ILE A 18 -2.56 10.32 -11.77
C ILE A 18 -4.04 10.76 -11.80
N ALA A 19 -4.50 11.42 -10.74
CA ALA A 19 -5.86 11.94 -10.64
C ALA A 19 -6.22 12.88 -11.81
N ARG A 20 -5.26 13.74 -12.21
CA ARG A 20 -5.42 14.64 -13.36
C ARG A 20 -5.51 13.87 -14.69
N ILE A 21 -4.68 12.84 -14.87
CA ILE A 21 -4.65 12.01 -16.08
C ILE A 21 -5.91 11.13 -16.17
N CYS A 22 -6.35 10.57 -15.06
CA CYS A 22 -7.47 9.62 -14.98
C CYS A 22 -8.83 10.29 -14.73
N HIS A 23 -8.89 11.62 -14.66
CA HIS A 23 -10.09 12.41 -14.41
C HIS A 23 -10.87 11.95 -13.16
N CYS A 24 -10.16 11.70 -12.07
CA CYS A 24 -10.74 11.29 -10.79
C CYS A 24 -10.12 12.05 -9.63
N SER A 25 -10.64 11.87 -8.41
CA SER A 25 -10.04 12.49 -7.23
C SER A 25 -8.74 11.78 -6.81
N PRO A 26 -7.77 12.49 -6.20
CA PRO A 26 -6.59 11.86 -5.59
C PRO A 26 -6.96 10.76 -4.58
N SER A 27 -8.04 10.97 -3.81
CA SER A 27 -8.57 9.96 -2.89
C SER A 27 -9.02 8.68 -3.59
N SER A 28 -9.60 8.79 -4.79
CA SER A 28 -9.96 7.62 -5.60
C SER A 28 -8.72 6.87 -6.06
N VAL A 29 -7.66 7.58 -6.44
CA VAL A 29 -6.37 6.97 -6.83
C VAL A 29 -5.75 6.22 -5.65
N ILE A 30 -5.70 6.85 -4.47
CA ILE A 30 -5.15 6.23 -3.25
C ILE A 30 -5.90 4.94 -2.93
N ARG A 31 -7.24 4.99 -2.89
CA ARG A 31 -8.07 3.80 -2.63
C ARG A 31 -7.79 2.66 -3.60
N ILE A 32 -7.63 2.96 -4.89
CA ILE A 32 -7.32 1.95 -5.92
C ILE A 32 -5.95 1.31 -5.70
N ILE A 33 -4.95 2.13 -5.33
CA ILE A 33 -3.60 1.63 -5.05
C ILE A 33 -3.63 0.75 -3.80
N ASP A 34 -4.28 1.21 -2.73
CA ASP A 34 -4.39 0.50 -1.46
C ASP A 34 -5.13 -0.84 -1.64
N GLU A 35 -6.28 -0.87 -2.31
CA GLU A 35 -7.02 -2.10 -2.64
C GLU A 35 -6.16 -3.10 -3.42
N ALA A 36 -5.30 -2.62 -4.33
CA ALA A 36 -4.40 -3.47 -5.11
C ALA A 36 -3.19 -4.00 -4.32
N ILE A 37 -2.71 -3.24 -3.32
CA ILE A 37 -1.67 -3.68 -2.38
C ILE A 37 -2.25 -4.71 -1.41
N GLU A 38 -3.42 -4.45 -0.82
CA GLU A 38 -4.10 -5.40 0.06
C GLU A 38 -4.38 -6.74 -0.63
N LEU A 39 -4.73 -6.71 -1.93
CA LEU A 39 -4.91 -7.93 -2.71
C LEU A 39 -3.62 -8.77 -2.80
N LYS A 40 -2.45 -8.12 -2.81
CA LYS A 40 -1.13 -8.78 -2.83
C LYS A 40 -0.63 -9.17 -1.45
N SER A 41 -1.03 -8.46 -0.39
CA SER A 41 -0.61 -8.71 0.99
C SER A 41 -1.43 -9.79 1.70
N ARG A 42 -2.41 -10.41 1.03
CA ARG A 42 -3.06 -11.65 1.50
C ARG A 42 -2.06 -12.81 1.49
N VAL A 43 -1.08 -12.76 2.39
CA VAL A 43 -0.35 -13.94 2.83
C VAL A 43 -1.36 -14.77 3.62
N ALA A 44 -1.76 -15.91 3.07
CA ALA A 44 -2.84 -16.74 3.64
C ALA A 44 -2.52 -17.29 5.05
N ARG A 45 -1.26 -17.20 5.48
CA ARG A 45 -0.78 -17.56 6.81
C ARG A 45 0.38 -16.66 7.23
N LEU A 46 0.33 -16.12 8.44
CA LEU A 46 1.49 -15.54 9.11
C LEU A 46 2.55 -16.65 9.32
N PRO A 47 3.86 -16.34 9.31
CA PRO A 47 4.88 -17.26 9.81
C PRO A 47 4.58 -17.73 11.25
N GLU A 48 5.06 -18.92 11.60
CA GLU A 48 4.85 -19.52 12.93
C GLU A 48 5.56 -18.71 14.03
N ASN A 49 6.74 -18.20 13.71
CA ASN A 49 7.52 -17.33 14.58
C ASN A 49 7.69 -15.96 13.92
N LEU A 50 7.03 -14.94 14.47
CA LEU A 50 7.15 -13.56 13.99
C LEU A 50 7.93 -12.74 15.02
N CYS A 51 9.06 -12.18 14.61
CA CYS A 51 9.84 -11.25 15.42
C CYS A 51 9.49 -9.81 15.08
N PHE A 52 9.30 -8.99 16.12
CA PHE A 52 9.11 -7.55 16.00
C PHE A 52 10.41 -6.84 16.38
N ASP A 53 11.00 -6.12 15.43
CA ASP A 53 12.22 -5.34 15.67
C ASP A 53 11.85 -3.93 16.15
N GLU A 54 10.95 -3.25 15.41
CA GLU A 54 10.56 -1.88 15.73
C GLU A 54 9.05 -1.66 15.67
N PHE A 55 8.53 -0.96 16.68
CA PHE A 55 7.18 -0.41 16.70
C PHE A 55 7.22 1.10 16.56
N ARG A 56 6.49 1.64 15.58
CA ARG A 56 6.29 3.09 15.41
C ARG A 56 4.82 3.43 15.50
N SER A 57 4.51 4.49 16.24
CA SER A 57 3.16 5.06 16.32
C SER A 57 3.23 6.57 16.12
N VAL A 58 2.45 7.07 15.17
CA VAL A 58 2.28 8.51 14.91
C VAL A 58 0.80 8.79 14.71
N ASN A 59 0.22 9.63 15.57
CA ASN A 59 -1.22 9.91 15.63
C ASN A 59 -2.04 8.62 15.76
N SER A 60 -2.91 8.35 14.78
CA SER A 60 -3.75 7.14 14.69
C SER A 60 -3.16 6.08 13.76
N THR A 61 -1.91 6.23 13.33
CA THR A 61 -1.22 5.29 12.43
C THR A 61 -0.16 4.51 13.21
N MET A 62 -0.21 3.18 13.09
CA MET A 62 0.76 2.27 13.69
C MET A 62 1.47 1.49 12.57
N SER A 63 2.76 1.26 12.72
CA SER A 63 3.54 0.40 11.84
C SER A 63 4.52 -0.47 12.62
N PHE A 64 4.66 -1.72 12.19
CA PHE A 64 5.58 -2.69 12.75
C PHE A 64 6.63 -3.03 11.69
N ILE A 65 7.91 -3.02 12.08
CA ILE A 65 8.97 -3.68 11.32
C ILE A 65 9.07 -5.09 11.88
N CYS A 66 8.68 -6.07 11.08
CA CYS A 66 8.68 -7.47 11.47
C CYS A 66 9.43 -8.34 10.45
N CYS A 67 10.08 -9.38 10.95
CA CYS A 67 10.80 -10.37 10.14
C CYS A 67 10.35 -11.78 10.53
N ASP A 68 10.42 -12.70 9.57
CA ASP A 68 10.28 -14.12 9.86
C ASP A 68 11.48 -14.56 10.71
N ALA A 69 11.19 -15.28 11.79
CA ALA A 69 12.20 -15.82 12.69
C ALA A 69 12.36 -17.31 12.38
N GLU A 70 13.11 -17.60 11.32
CA GLU A 70 13.67 -18.95 11.10
C GLU A 70 14.65 -19.32 12.22
#